data_AF-F9EKT5-F1
#
_entry.id   AF-F9EKT5-F1
#
_cell.length_a   1.000
_cell.length_b   1.000
_cell.length_c   1.000
_cell.angle_alpha   90.00
_cell.angle_beta   90.00
_cell.angle_gamma   90.00
#
_symmetry.space_group_name_H-M   'P 1'
#
loop_
_entity.id
_entity.type
_entity.pdbx_description
1 polymer ?
#
loop_
_entity_poly.entity_id
_entity_poly.type
_entity_poly.pdbx_seq_one_letter_code
_entity_poly.pdbx_strand_id
1 'polypeptide(L)'
;MYGDVAREMPRTEETMEIRIDENVKTDEDVLKLGILQGDFVSFETHTRILDNGYIKSRYLDDKLCVAQILSYIKYLKDNKLKPKTDLYVYFSNYEEIGHGVSVFPEDLDEFIAVDIGLVAGEDAHGDEKKMQIIAKDSRSPYDFTLRKKLQETADKNNIKYTVGVYNRYGSDATTAILQGFDFKYACIGPNVDATHHYERCHNDGIIETVKLLIAYL
;
A
#
# COMPACT_ATOMS: atom_id res chain seq x y z
N MET A 1 -19.20 18.05 -24.33
CA MET A 1 -18.13 19.01 -24.67
C MET A 1 -17.09 18.32 -25.52
N TYR A 2 -16.38 19.04 -26.40
CA TYR A 2 -15.37 18.45 -27.28
C TYR A 2 -14.20 19.42 -27.53
N GLY A 3 -13.09 18.90 -28.03
CA GLY A 3 -11.92 19.71 -28.38
C GLY A 3 -11.16 20.23 -27.16
N ASP A 4 -10.56 21.41 -27.31
CA ASP A 4 -9.65 21.98 -26.30
C ASP A 4 -10.36 22.27 -24.97
N VAL A 5 -11.64 22.63 -25.01
CA VAL A 5 -12.47 22.83 -23.80
C VAL A 5 -12.47 21.58 -22.92
N ALA A 6 -12.69 20.40 -23.49
CA ALA A 6 -12.67 19.16 -22.70
C ALA A 6 -11.27 18.78 -22.21
N ARG A 7 -10.21 19.22 -22.89
CA ARG A 7 -8.81 18.92 -22.53
C ARG A 7 -8.31 19.78 -21.38
N GLU A 8 -8.72 21.04 -21.32
CA GLU A 8 -8.24 22.02 -20.35
C GLU A 8 -9.06 22.05 -19.06
N MET A 9 -10.26 21.46 -19.06
CA MET A 9 -11.09 21.44 -17.87
C MET A 9 -10.44 20.68 -16.72
N PRO A 10 -10.49 21.23 -15.50
CA PRO A 10 -10.02 20.53 -14.32
C PRO A 10 -10.87 19.28 -14.13
N ARG A 11 -10.28 18.20 -13.62
CA ARG A 11 -11.00 16.95 -13.31
C ARG A 11 -11.60 17.08 -11.91
N THR A 12 -12.86 17.52 -11.83
CA THR A 12 -13.62 17.71 -10.58
C THR A 12 -14.97 16.99 -10.70
N GLU A 13 -15.70 16.89 -9.59
CA GLU A 13 -17.06 16.32 -9.57
C GLU A 13 -18.02 17.08 -10.49
N GLU A 14 -17.82 18.38 -10.66
CA GLU A 14 -18.67 19.22 -11.53
C GLU A 14 -18.40 19.01 -13.03
N THR A 15 -17.21 18.52 -13.39
CA THR A 15 -16.73 18.46 -14.77
C THR A 15 -16.54 17.04 -15.29
N MET A 16 -16.57 16.04 -14.40
CA MET A 16 -16.53 14.63 -14.74
C MET A 16 -17.90 13.99 -14.58
N GLU A 17 -18.24 13.08 -15.49
CA GLU A 17 -19.42 12.22 -15.40
C GLU A 17 -18.98 10.76 -15.46
N ILE A 18 -19.66 9.88 -14.72
CA ILE A 18 -19.61 8.44 -14.96
C ILE A 18 -20.72 8.10 -15.93
N ARG A 19 -20.35 7.51 -17.07
CA ARG A 19 -21.30 7.05 -18.07
C ARG A 19 -21.56 5.55 -17.89
N ILE A 20 -22.83 5.19 -17.80
CA ILE A 20 -23.27 3.80 -17.77
C ILE A 20 -23.43 3.34 -19.22
N ASP A 21 -22.79 2.23 -19.59
CA ASP A 21 -22.88 1.63 -20.93
C ASP A 21 -24.19 0.81 -21.09
N GLU A 22 -25.33 1.43 -20.79
CA GLU A 22 -26.66 0.84 -20.89
C GLU A 22 -27.66 1.88 -21.43
N ASN A 23 -28.82 1.40 -21.90
CA ASN A 23 -29.90 2.26 -22.40
C ASN A 23 -30.70 2.89 -21.25
N VAL A 24 -30.08 3.81 -20.50
CA VAL A 24 -30.71 4.52 -19.38
C VAL A 24 -31.10 5.95 -19.78
N LYS A 25 -32.31 6.38 -19.40
CA LYS A 25 -32.78 7.76 -19.63
C LYS A 25 -33.40 8.42 -18.41
N THR A 26 -33.80 7.63 -17.41
CA THR A 26 -34.37 8.11 -16.15
C THR A 26 -33.67 7.47 -14.96
N ASP A 27 -33.90 8.03 -13.78
CA ASP A 27 -33.52 7.44 -12.50
C ASP A 27 -34.13 6.06 -12.30
N GLU A 28 -35.38 5.81 -12.72
CA GLU A 28 -35.95 4.46 -12.63
C GLU A 28 -35.23 3.43 -13.51
N ASP A 29 -34.66 3.83 -14.65
CA ASP A 29 -33.87 2.93 -15.48
C ASP A 29 -32.56 2.55 -14.78
N VAL A 30 -31.90 3.50 -14.11
CA VAL A 30 -30.70 3.25 -13.31
C VAL A 30 -31.00 2.32 -12.13
N LEU A 31 -32.13 2.54 -11.43
CA LEU A 31 -32.57 1.67 -10.34
C LEU A 31 -32.87 0.25 -10.81
N LYS A 32 -33.43 0.07 -12.02
CA LYS A 32 -33.65 -1.27 -12.61
C LYS A 32 -32.35 -2.03 -12.90
N LEU A 33 -31.24 -1.32 -13.12
CA LEU A 33 -29.91 -1.92 -13.21
C LEU A 33 -29.35 -2.35 -11.85
N GLY A 34 -30.04 -2.00 -10.75
CA GLY A 34 -29.59 -2.27 -9.38
C GLY A 34 -28.55 -1.29 -8.87
N ILE A 35 -28.36 -0.14 -9.55
CA ILE A 35 -27.41 0.89 -9.16
C ILE A 35 -28.12 1.90 -8.24
N LEU A 36 -27.54 2.13 -7.07
CA LEU A 36 -28.06 3.01 -6.02
C LEU A 36 -27.06 4.13 -5.68
N GLN A 37 -27.56 5.21 -5.09
CA GLN A 37 -26.70 6.23 -4.50
C GLN A 37 -25.88 5.61 -3.36
N GLY A 38 -24.55 5.78 -3.43
CA GLY A 38 -23.61 5.17 -2.49
C GLY A 38 -22.91 3.93 -3.02
N ASP A 39 -23.32 3.41 -4.17
CA ASP A 39 -22.58 2.33 -4.84
C ASP A 39 -21.20 2.83 -5.32
N PHE A 40 -20.22 1.94 -5.23
CA PHE A 40 -18.85 2.23 -5.61
C PHE A 40 -18.63 2.02 -7.11
N VAL A 41 -17.95 2.96 -7.74
CA VAL A 41 -17.37 2.77 -9.08
C VAL A 41 -15.91 2.38 -8.91
N SER A 42 -15.52 1.26 -9.52
CA SER A 42 -14.14 0.78 -9.55
C SER A 42 -13.69 0.61 -10.99
N PHE A 43 -12.42 0.91 -11.26
CA PHE A 43 -11.84 0.76 -12.58
C PHE A 43 -11.40 -0.68 -12.81
N GLU A 44 -11.48 -1.14 -14.06
CA GLU A 44 -10.85 -2.40 -14.44
C GLU A 44 -9.35 -2.35 -14.15
N THR A 45 -8.82 -3.42 -13.56
CA THR A 45 -7.43 -3.46 -13.10
C THR A 45 -6.42 -3.50 -14.25
N HIS A 46 -6.84 -4.07 -15.38
CA HIS A 46 -5.99 -4.40 -16.54
C HIS A 46 -4.64 -4.99 -16.13
N THR A 47 -4.65 -5.92 -15.17
CA THR A 47 -3.42 -6.51 -14.63
C THR A 47 -2.60 -7.19 -15.72
N ARG A 48 -1.29 -6.94 -15.73
CA ARG A 48 -0.31 -7.54 -16.64
C ARG A 48 0.91 -7.97 -15.84
N ILE A 49 1.26 -9.25 -15.94
CA ILE A 49 2.50 -9.81 -15.41
C ILE A 49 3.37 -10.11 -16.63
N LEU A 50 4.57 -9.54 -16.66
CA LEU A 50 5.49 -9.67 -17.78
C LEU A 50 6.58 -10.70 -17.45
N ASP A 51 7.07 -11.40 -18.47
CA ASP A 51 8.11 -12.44 -18.31
C ASP A 51 9.42 -11.91 -17.71
N ASN A 52 9.66 -10.61 -17.83
CA ASN A 52 10.84 -9.93 -17.27
C ASN A 52 10.68 -9.51 -15.79
N GLY A 53 9.59 -9.93 -15.12
CA GLY A 53 9.37 -9.73 -13.69
C GLY A 53 8.62 -8.45 -13.32
N TYR A 54 8.27 -7.60 -14.27
CA TYR A 54 7.44 -6.43 -14.00
C TYR A 54 5.95 -6.79 -13.92
N ILE A 55 5.25 -6.14 -12.99
CA ILE A 55 3.79 -6.24 -12.83
C ILE A 55 3.20 -4.85 -13.00
N LYS A 56 2.12 -4.74 -13.76
CA LYS A 56 1.31 -3.52 -13.88
C LYS A 56 -0.13 -3.81 -13.51
N SER A 57 -0.74 -2.98 -12.69
CA SER A 57 -2.14 -3.11 -12.30
C SER A 57 -2.66 -1.81 -11.71
N ARG A 58 -3.96 -1.68 -11.57
CA ARG A 58 -4.54 -0.82 -10.53
C ARG A 58 -4.65 -1.58 -9.22
N TYR A 59 -4.64 -0.84 -8.12
CA TYR A 59 -4.81 -1.32 -6.76
C TYR A 59 -3.68 -2.25 -6.30
N LEU A 60 -2.44 -1.99 -6.75
CA LEU A 60 -1.25 -2.59 -6.13
C LEU A 60 -1.09 -2.04 -4.71
N ASP A 61 -1.27 -0.73 -4.56
CA ASP A 61 -1.59 -0.09 -3.30
C ASP A 61 -3.00 -0.50 -2.82
N ASP A 62 -3.21 -1.22 -1.72
CA ASP A 62 -2.21 -1.96 -0.93
C ASP A 62 -2.39 -3.50 -1.03
N LYS A 63 -3.09 -3.97 -2.09
CA LYS A 63 -3.33 -5.41 -2.29
C LYS A 63 -2.03 -6.21 -2.47
N LEU A 64 -0.95 -5.54 -2.90
CA LEU A 64 0.36 -6.16 -3.02
C LEU A 64 0.94 -6.54 -1.65
N CYS A 65 0.85 -5.64 -0.66
CA CYS A 65 1.32 -5.92 0.70
C CYS A 65 0.45 -6.96 1.39
N VAL A 66 -0.87 -6.95 1.15
CA VAL A 66 -1.76 -8.06 1.55
C VAL A 66 -1.25 -9.39 1.02
N ALA A 67 -0.89 -9.46 -0.27
CA ALA A 67 -0.36 -10.68 -0.87
C ALA A 67 1.00 -11.09 -0.27
N GLN A 68 1.87 -10.14 0.11
CA GLN A 68 3.15 -10.41 0.77
C GLN A 68 2.96 -10.97 2.18
N ILE A 69 2.04 -10.41 2.96
CA ILE A 69 1.68 -10.92 4.30
C ILE A 69 1.13 -12.34 4.21
N LEU A 70 0.18 -12.58 3.28
CA LEU A 70 -0.35 -13.93 3.05
C LEU A 70 0.74 -14.91 2.60
N SER A 71 1.70 -14.44 1.80
CA SER A 71 2.85 -15.25 1.38
C SER A 71 3.78 -15.61 2.54
N TYR A 72 4.03 -14.68 3.46
CA TYR A 72 4.76 -14.94 4.70
C TYR A 72 4.04 -15.97 5.58
N ILE A 73 2.74 -15.80 5.81
CA ILE A 73 1.93 -16.76 6.59
C ILE A 73 1.96 -18.14 5.94
N LYS A 74 1.81 -18.20 4.62
CA LYS A 74 1.91 -19.45 3.85
C LYS A 74 3.29 -20.08 3.99
N TYR A 75 4.37 -19.30 3.90
CA TYR A 75 5.73 -19.78 4.09
C TYR A 75 5.92 -20.43 5.47
N LEU A 76 5.42 -19.79 6.54
CA LEU A 76 5.47 -20.39 7.89
C LEU A 76 4.71 -21.72 7.95
N LYS A 77 3.50 -21.75 7.40
CA LYS A 77 2.65 -22.94 7.39
C LYS A 77 3.29 -24.10 6.63
N ASP A 78 3.75 -23.85 5.41
CA ASP A 78 4.32 -24.87 4.52
C ASP A 78 5.61 -25.47 5.12
N ASN A 79 6.39 -24.67 5.85
CA ASN A 79 7.63 -25.09 6.49
C ASN A 79 7.46 -25.50 7.98
N LYS A 80 6.22 -25.51 8.49
CA LYS A 80 5.90 -25.82 9.90
C LYS A 80 6.68 -24.95 10.90
N LEU A 81 6.90 -23.69 10.54
CA LEU A 81 7.54 -22.69 11.38
C LEU A 81 6.50 -21.93 12.21
N LYS A 82 6.98 -21.25 13.25
CA LYS A 82 6.22 -20.27 14.02
C LYS A 82 6.95 -18.93 13.99
N PRO A 83 6.25 -17.79 14.12
CA PRO A 83 6.90 -16.50 14.36
C PRO A 83 7.75 -16.57 15.63
N LYS A 84 8.78 -15.72 15.73
CA LYS A 84 9.70 -15.67 16.88
C LYS A 84 9.07 -15.04 18.13
N THR A 85 7.97 -14.33 17.95
CA THR A 85 7.21 -13.63 18.99
C THR A 85 5.71 -13.77 18.72
N ASP A 86 4.88 -13.31 19.64
CA ASP A 86 3.44 -13.18 19.38
C ASP A 86 3.20 -12.21 18.22
N LEU A 87 2.43 -12.66 17.23
CA LEU A 87 2.21 -11.92 15.99
C LEU A 87 0.72 -11.71 15.76
N TYR A 88 0.32 -10.44 15.70
CA TYR A 88 -1.00 -10.01 15.32
C TYR A 88 -0.95 -9.49 13.88
N VAL A 89 -1.82 -10.02 13.01
CA VAL A 89 -1.89 -9.61 11.60
C VAL A 89 -3.20 -8.89 11.37
N TYR A 90 -3.10 -7.67 10.86
CA TYR A 90 -4.23 -6.83 10.49
C TYR A 90 -4.27 -6.65 8.98
N PHE A 91 -5.48 -6.71 8.43
CA PHE A 91 -5.78 -6.18 7.11
C PHE A 91 -6.75 -5.03 7.36
N SER A 92 -6.23 -3.82 7.41
CA SER A 92 -7.00 -2.62 7.72
C SER A 92 -7.90 -2.25 6.56
N ASN A 93 -8.98 -1.54 6.89
CA ASN A 93 -9.81 -0.85 5.93
C ASN A 93 -9.65 0.65 6.18
N TYR A 94 -10.03 1.48 5.19
CA TYR A 94 -10.10 2.93 5.34
C TYR A 94 -8.76 3.64 5.63
N GLU A 95 -7.61 3.01 5.32
CA GLU A 95 -6.29 3.67 5.36
C GLU A 95 -6.30 4.93 4.48
N GLU A 96 -6.80 4.78 3.24
CA GLU A 96 -6.88 5.79 2.18
C GLU A 96 -7.67 7.06 2.57
N ILE A 97 -8.42 7.01 3.67
CA ILE A 97 -9.19 8.12 4.23
C ILE A 97 -8.79 8.48 5.67
N GLY A 98 -7.69 7.92 6.17
CA GLY A 98 -7.04 8.29 7.42
C GLY A 98 -7.58 7.63 8.69
N HIS A 99 -8.27 6.49 8.60
CA HIS A 99 -8.74 5.75 9.78
C HIS A 99 -7.80 4.61 10.19
N GLY A 100 -7.58 3.66 9.29
CA GLY A 100 -6.67 2.55 9.53
C GLY A 100 -7.06 1.61 10.68
N VAL A 101 -6.05 1.08 11.37
CA VAL A 101 -6.21 0.22 12.56
C VAL A 101 -6.56 1.07 13.79
N SER A 102 -7.63 0.69 14.50
CA SER A 102 -8.16 1.44 15.65
C SER A 102 -8.11 0.68 16.98
N VAL A 103 -7.67 -0.58 16.97
CA VAL A 103 -7.61 -1.43 18.18
C VAL A 103 -6.35 -2.28 18.14
N PHE A 104 -5.57 -2.19 19.21
CA PHE A 104 -4.34 -2.96 19.42
C PHE A 104 -4.41 -3.70 20.76
N PRO A 105 -3.67 -4.81 20.91
CA PRO A 105 -3.41 -5.42 22.22
C PRO A 105 -2.73 -4.41 23.15
N GLU A 106 -3.06 -4.45 24.44
CA GLU A 106 -2.49 -3.53 25.45
C GLU A 106 -0.97 -3.72 25.62
N ASP A 107 -0.45 -4.89 25.28
CA ASP A 107 0.94 -5.31 25.42
C ASP A 107 1.74 -5.26 24.11
N LEU A 108 1.26 -4.55 23.08
CA LEU A 108 1.95 -4.46 21.80
C LEU A 108 3.25 -3.65 21.90
N ASP A 109 4.40 -4.28 21.60
CA ASP A 109 5.71 -3.62 21.60
C ASP A 109 6.04 -2.85 20.31
N GLU A 110 5.74 -3.46 19.16
CA GLU A 110 6.15 -3.00 17.84
C GLU A 110 4.98 -3.13 16.84
N PHE A 111 4.65 -2.06 16.12
CA PHE A 111 3.69 -2.04 15.02
C PHE A 111 4.37 -1.70 13.69
N ILE A 112 4.30 -2.61 12.72
CA ILE A 112 4.91 -2.42 11.41
C ILE A 112 3.79 -2.38 10.38
N ALA A 113 3.54 -1.19 9.81
CA ALA A 113 2.74 -1.08 8.61
C ALA A 113 3.50 -1.70 7.43
N VAL A 114 2.82 -2.56 6.67
CA VAL A 114 3.35 -3.08 5.40
C VAL A 114 2.58 -2.37 4.31
N ASP A 115 3.22 -1.41 3.66
CA ASP A 115 2.60 -0.46 2.75
C ASP A 115 3.60 -0.10 1.65
N ILE A 116 3.11 0.18 0.46
CA ILE A 116 3.94 0.48 -0.70
C ILE A 116 4.72 1.78 -0.50
N GLY A 117 5.65 2.07 -1.39
CA GLY A 117 6.14 3.43 -1.46
C GLY A 117 6.84 3.75 -2.75
N LEU A 118 7.41 4.94 -2.77
CA LEU A 118 7.37 5.72 -3.99
C LEU A 118 8.67 5.59 -4.76
N VAL A 119 8.56 5.18 -6.02
CA VAL A 119 9.69 5.13 -6.98
C VAL A 119 9.99 6.52 -7.54
N ALA A 120 8.95 7.25 -7.95
CA ALA A 120 9.08 8.54 -8.63
C ALA A 120 8.36 9.67 -7.86
N GLY A 121 8.91 10.88 -7.98
CA GLY A 121 8.49 12.09 -7.25
C GLY A 121 9.69 12.90 -6.78
N GLU A 122 9.52 14.20 -6.52
CA GLU A 122 10.63 15.08 -6.12
C GLU A 122 11.37 14.59 -4.86
N ASP A 123 10.62 13.96 -3.94
CA ASP A 123 11.13 13.44 -2.67
C ASP A 123 11.30 11.90 -2.67
N ALA A 124 11.09 11.24 -3.81
CA ALA A 124 11.12 9.79 -3.92
C ALA A 124 12.48 9.30 -4.42
N HIS A 125 13.01 8.28 -3.74
CA HIS A 125 14.28 7.61 -4.09
C HIS A 125 14.11 6.09 -4.16
N GLY A 126 12.91 5.62 -4.52
CA GLY A 126 12.58 4.21 -4.60
C GLY A 126 13.23 3.51 -5.79
N ASP A 127 13.26 2.19 -5.71
CA ASP A 127 13.74 1.29 -6.76
C ASP A 127 12.81 0.09 -6.77
N GLU A 128 12.07 -0.13 -7.85
CA GLU A 128 11.07 -1.22 -7.98
C GLU A 128 11.66 -2.61 -7.67
N LYS A 129 12.99 -2.78 -7.80
CA LYS A 129 13.69 -4.04 -7.53
C LYS A 129 14.18 -4.18 -6.09
N LYS A 130 13.86 -3.22 -5.23
CA LYS A 130 14.19 -3.20 -3.81
C LYS A 130 12.92 -3.00 -3.00
N MET A 131 12.95 -3.42 -1.75
CA MET A 131 11.94 -3.01 -0.78
C MET A 131 12.30 -1.62 -0.19
N GLN A 132 11.44 -1.03 0.61
CA GLN A 132 11.70 0.26 1.27
C GLN A 132 11.55 0.17 2.78
N ILE A 133 12.40 0.90 3.50
CA ILE A 133 12.23 1.15 4.93
C ILE A 133 12.00 2.64 5.08
N ILE A 134 10.79 3.04 5.48
CA ILE A 134 10.43 4.45 5.56
C ILE A 134 11.02 5.04 6.85
N ALA A 135 11.74 6.16 6.72
CA ALA A 135 12.30 6.91 7.84
C ALA A 135 11.36 8.01 8.33
N LYS A 136 10.57 8.60 7.42
CA LYS A 136 9.62 9.66 7.73
C LYS A 136 8.56 9.75 6.63
N ASP A 137 7.34 10.06 7.02
CA ASP A 137 6.28 10.47 6.10
C ASP A 137 5.81 11.92 6.36
N SER A 138 4.65 12.30 5.82
CA SER A 138 4.11 13.65 5.97
C SER A 138 3.65 13.97 7.40
N ARG A 139 3.43 12.94 8.21
CA ARG A 139 2.85 13.03 9.55
C ARG A 139 3.90 12.95 10.65
N SER A 140 4.84 12.00 10.56
CA SER A 140 5.86 11.79 11.61
C SER A 140 7.12 11.07 11.08
N PRO A 141 8.31 11.28 11.68
CA PRO A 141 9.40 10.30 11.58
C PRO A 141 9.02 8.97 12.24
N TYR A 142 9.45 7.85 11.68
CA TYR A 142 9.26 6.52 12.28
C TYR A 142 10.26 6.25 13.41
N ASP A 143 10.00 5.26 14.27
CA ASP A 143 10.86 4.96 15.40
C ASP A 143 12.29 4.63 14.94
N PHE A 144 13.26 5.41 15.43
CA PHE A 144 14.65 5.29 14.99
C PHE A 144 15.26 3.93 15.33
N THR A 145 14.95 3.39 16.51
CA THR A 145 15.54 2.15 17.00
C THR A 145 15.02 0.95 16.19
N LEU A 146 13.71 0.86 16.00
CA LEU A 146 13.06 -0.16 15.19
C LEU A 146 13.53 -0.09 13.74
N ARG A 147 13.58 1.12 13.15
CA ARG A 147 14.12 1.31 11.81
C ARG A 147 15.56 0.79 11.67
N LYS A 148 16.43 1.06 12.66
CA LYS A 148 17.81 0.55 12.66
C LYS A 148 17.86 -0.97 12.76
N LYS A 149 17.03 -1.59 13.61
CA LYS A 149 16.92 -3.07 13.69
C LYS A 149 16.49 -3.68 12.35
N LEU A 150 15.52 -3.09 11.66
CA LEU A 150 15.05 -3.54 10.35
C LEU A 150 16.16 -3.44 9.30
N GLN A 151 16.90 -2.32 9.26
CA GLN A 151 18.06 -2.15 8.38
C GLN A 151 19.16 -3.18 8.65
N GLU A 152 19.52 -3.38 9.93
CA GLU A 152 20.53 -4.38 10.30
C GLU A 152 20.09 -5.81 9.94
N THR A 153 18.79 -6.10 10.08
CA THR A 153 18.22 -7.39 9.66
C THR A 153 18.31 -7.54 8.15
N ALA A 154 18.00 -6.50 7.39
CA ALA A 154 18.14 -6.50 5.94
C ALA A 154 19.60 -6.72 5.51
N ASP A 155 20.54 -5.95 6.08
CA ASP A 155 21.97 -6.05 5.79
C ASP A 155 22.52 -7.45 6.07
N LYS A 156 22.21 -8.04 7.23
CA LYS A 156 22.65 -9.39 7.63
C LYS A 156 22.14 -10.48 6.69
N ASN A 157 20.98 -10.27 6.07
CA ASN A 157 20.34 -11.23 5.18
C ASN A 157 20.51 -10.87 3.68
N ASN A 158 21.36 -9.88 3.37
CA ASN A 158 21.58 -9.39 2.01
C ASN A 158 20.27 -9.00 1.28
N ILE A 159 19.35 -8.40 2.03
CA ILE A 159 18.06 -7.92 1.54
C ILE A 159 18.26 -6.51 1.00
N LYS A 160 17.82 -6.27 -0.23
CA LYS A 160 18.02 -4.98 -0.89
C LYS A 160 16.90 -4.02 -0.52
N TYR A 161 17.26 -2.87 0.03
CA TYR A 161 16.29 -1.84 0.41
C TYR A 161 16.71 -0.42 -0.01
N THR A 162 15.72 0.47 -0.07
CA THR A 162 15.87 1.93 -0.10
C THR A 162 15.37 2.52 1.23
N VAL A 163 15.78 3.74 1.56
CA VAL A 163 15.26 4.48 2.72
C VAL A 163 14.39 5.62 2.24
N GLY A 164 13.11 5.60 2.58
CA GLY A 164 12.13 6.60 2.14
C GLY A 164 12.00 7.78 3.10
N VAL A 165 11.92 8.99 2.56
CA VAL A 165 11.49 10.20 3.28
C VAL A 165 10.47 10.91 2.41
N TYR A 166 9.20 10.85 2.80
CA TYR A 166 8.10 11.31 1.96
C TYR A 166 7.40 12.52 2.56
N ASN A 167 7.06 13.51 1.73
CA ASN A 167 6.34 14.72 2.17
C ASN A 167 4.83 14.66 1.89
N ARG A 168 4.36 13.71 1.08
CA ARG A 168 2.96 13.52 0.69
C ARG A 168 2.56 12.04 0.73
N TYR A 169 2.74 11.44 1.91
CA TYR A 169 2.49 10.03 2.18
C TYR A 169 2.05 9.88 3.65
N GLY A 170 1.26 8.86 3.95
CA GLY A 170 0.92 8.43 5.31
C GLY A 170 0.81 6.91 5.31
N SER A 171 0.79 6.30 6.49
CA SER A 171 0.47 4.88 6.63
C SER A 171 -0.36 4.65 7.88
N ASP A 172 -0.89 3.45 8.03
CA ASP A 172 -1.53 3.00 9.27
C ASP A 172 -0.66 3.20 10.51
N ALA A 173 0.66 3.03 10.39
CA ALA A 173 1.59 3.19 11.50
C ALA A 173 1.62 4.64 12.02
N THR A 174 1.65 5.65 11.13
CA THR A 174 1.58 7.04 11.59
C THR A 174 0.17 7.46 11.98
N THR A 175 -0.87 6.87 11.37
CA THR A 175 -2.25 7.04 11.83
C THR A 175 -2.41 6.58 13.29
N ALA A 176 -1.90 5.40 13.64
CA ALA A 176 -2.02 4.85 14.98
C ALA A 176 -1.34 5.74 16.04
N ILE A 177 -0.15 6.25 15.77
CA ILE A 177 0.53 7.16 16.72
C ILE A 177 -0.23 8.47 16.89
N LEU A 178 -0.85 9.00 15.84
CA LEU A 178 -1.72 10.18 15.94
C LEU A 178 -3.01 9.92 16.73
N GLN A 179 -3.46 8.67 16.82
CA GLN A 179 -4.57 8.26 17.69
C GLN A 179 -4.15 8.13 19.17
N GLY A 180 -2.86 8.24 19.47
CA GLY A 180 -2.33 8.25 20.85
C GLY A 180 -1.81 6.90 21.35
N PHE A 181 -1.60 5.92 20.47
CA PHE A 181 -0.97 4.66 20.86
C PHE A 181 0.54 4.85 21.14
N ASP A 182 1.05 4.15 22.16
CA ASP A 182 2.43 4.24 22.62
C ASP A 182 3.18 2.91 22.41
N PHE A 183 3.65 2.70 21.19
CA PHE A 183 4.50 1.57 20.81
C PHE A 183 5.53 2.03 19.77
N LYS A 184 6.55 1.21 19.51
CA LYS A 184 7.48 1.49 18.41
C LYS A 184 6.79 1.20 17.09
N TYR A 185 7.00 2.06 16.10
CA TYR A 185 6.30 1.97 14.84
C TYR A 185 7.25 2.12 13.65
N ALA A 186 6.97 1.36 12.59
CA ALA A 186 7.71 1.40 11.34
C ALA A 186 6.75 1.24 10.15
N CYS A 187 7.21 1.64 8.98
CA CYS A 187 6.56 1.30 7.72
C CYS A 187 7.60 0.73 6.75
N ILE A 188 7.27 -0.41 6.15
CA ILE A 188 8.08 -1.11 5.15
C ILE A 188 7.20 -1.57 4.00
N GLY A 189 7.79 -1.88 2.85
CA GLY A 189 7.04 -2.53 1.78
C GLY A 189 7.78 -2.53 0.45
N PRO A 190 7.11 -2.93 -0.65
CA PRO A 190 7.68 -2.86 -1.97
C PRO A 190 7.63 -1.42 -2.50
N ASN A 191 8.62 -1.05 -3.33
CA ASN A 191 8.51 0.20 -4.07
C ASN A 191 7.57 0.00 -5.29
N VAL A 192 6.64 0.92 -5.48
CA VAL A 192 5.65 0.97 -6.55
C VAL A 192 5.74 2.33 -7.26
N ASP A 193 5.75 2.28 -8.58
CA ASP A 193 5.71 3.45 -9.45
C ASP A 193 4.27 3.81 -9.82
N ALA A 194 4.00 5.11 -10.01
CA ALA A 194 2.70 5.66 -10.37
C ALA A 194 1.54 5.22 -9.44
N THR A 195 1.77 5.20 -8.12
CA THR A 195 0.72 4.93 -7.11
C THR A 195 -0.53 5.77 -7.35
N HIS A 196 -1.70 5.22 -7.01
CA HIS A 196 -3.05 5.77 -7.26
C HIS A 196 -3.41 5.91 -8.76
N HIS A 197 -2.63 5.31 -9.66
CA HIS A 197 -2.94 5.27 -11.08
C HIS A 197 -2.88 3.84 -11.65
N TYR A 198 -2.21 3.66 -12.80
CA TYR A 198 -1.89 2.36 -13.38
C TYR A 198 -0.46 2.05 -12.98
N GLU A 199 -0.38 1.38 -11.84
CA GLU A 199 0.81 1.22 -11.03
C GLU A 199 1.74 0.17 -11.61
N ARG A 200 3.03 0.27 -11.28
CA ARG A 200 4.04 -0.72 -11.68
C ARG A 200 4.96 -1.08 -10.53
N CYS A 201 5.29 -2.35 -10.42
CA CYS A 201 6.32 -2.84 -9.51
C CYS A 201 7.10 -4.00 -10.16
N HIS A 202 8.08 -4.55 -9.43
CA HIS A 202 8.89 -5.66 -9.89
C HIS A 202 8.97 -6.79 -8.85
N ASN A 203 8.95 -8.04 -9.32
CA ASN A 203 9.01 -9.24 -8.50
C ASN A 203 10.17 -9.23 -7.49
N ASP A 204 11.36 -8.76 -7.91
CA ASP A 204 12.52 -8.61 -7.01
C ASP A 204 12.15 -7.81 -5.75
N GLY A 205 11.61 -6.59 -5.89
CA GLY A 205 11.24 -5.76 -4.74
C GLY A 205 10.16 -6.41 -3.87
N ILE A 206 9.19 -7.08 -4.51
CA ILE A 206 8.14 -7.83 -3.80
C ILE A 206 8.76 -8.92 -2.92
N ILE A 207 9.70 -9.68 -3.46
CA ILE A 207 10.38 -10.78 -2.78
C ILE A 207 11.26 -10.25 -1.64
N GLU A 208 11.94 -9.11 -1.83
CA GLU A 208 12.78 -8.52 -0.78
C GLU A 208 11.97 -8.16 0.48
N THR A 209 10.74 -7.65 0.35
CA THR A 209 9.86 -7.40 1.52
C THR A 209 9.52 -8.70 2.25
N VAL A 210 9.14 -9.76 1.53
CA VAL A 210 8.82 -11.06 2.14
C VAL A 210 10.04 -11.66 2.84
N LYS A 211 11.24 -11.54 2.26
CA LYS A 211 12.49 -11.94 2.91
C LYS A 211 12.69 -11.17 4.22
N LEU A 212 12.39 -9.87 4.26
CA LEU A 212 12.51 -9.09 5.49
C LEU A 212 11.53 -9.56 6.55
N LEU A 213 10.27 -9.84 6.18
CA LEU A 213 9.28 -10.42 7.09
C LEU A 213 9.78 -11.75 7.68
N ILE A 214 10.29 -12.66 6.84
CA ILE A 214 10.87 -13.95 7.29
C ILE A 214 12.09 -13.75 8.20
N ALA A 215 12.96 -12.81 7.85
CA ALA A 215 14.19 -12.57 8.59
C ALA A 215 13.93 -11.90 9.94
N TYR A 216 12.92 -11.03 10.03
CA TYR A 216 12.61 -10.24 11.21
C TYR A 216 11.65 -10.97 12.16
N LEU A 217 10.45 -11.34 11.67
CA LEU A 217 9.32 -11.90 12.43
C LEU A 217 9.44 -13.40 12.65
#